data_AF-A0A3Q9XV00-F1
#
_entry.id   AF-A0A3Q9XV00-F1
#
_cell.length_a   1.000
_cell.length_b   1.000
_cell.length_c   1.000
_cell.angle_alpha   90.00
_cell.angle_beta   90.00
_cell.angle_gamma   90.00
#
_symmetry.space_group_name_H-M   'P 1'
#
loop_
_entity.id
_entity.type
_entity.pdbx_description
1 polymer ?
#
loop_
_entity_poly.entity_id
_entity_poly.type
_entity_poly.pdbx_seq_one_letter_code
_entity_poly.pdbx_strand_id
1 'polypeptide(L)'
;MLAQAREFFAKQQILEVDCPILTQGASIDANIDLIPARYANLEIRYMHSSPEYGMKRLLAEGMSDIYQLSHVFRDAEFSCKHNPEFMMAEWYRLGVSYEFMIAEALDFVRLFLGPLPAYTISYREALQEYANLDYVKASIPDLIEYLQNRGIQPYVQIEKEGKDALLNLILAMVVEPQLGKDKLCVLTDYPATQAALAQTKWQNDEQIAERFEIYYAGLELANGYHELGDVGEQRKRLMEANQIRDSLGKNQLPIDEAFLEALKKGFPDACGVAIGFDRLMMLRHQASTIAEVIPFAWATA
;
A
#
# COMPACT_ATOMS: atom_id res chain seq x y z
N MET A 1 2.41 22.50 6.18
CA MET A 1 2.57 21.04 6.32
C MET A 1 3.30 20.46 5.10
N LEU A 2 2.84 20.70 3.88
CA LEU A 2 3.60 20.32 2.66
C LEU A 2 5.04 20.87 2.64
N ALA A 3 5.26 22.14 3.01
CA ALA A 3 6.61 22.70 3.12
C ALA A 3 7.49 21.96 4.14
N GLN A 4 6.91 21.52 5.27
CA GLN A 4 7.62 20.73 6.28
C GLN A 4 7.93 19.32 5.78
N ALA A 5 7.00 18.70 5.04
CA ALA A 5 7.25 17.42 4.37
C ALA A 5 8.42 17.52 3.38
N ARG A 6 8.43 18.56 2.54
CA ARG A 6 9.56 18.83 1.63
C ARG A 6 10.88 19.07 2.37
N GLU A 7 10.84 19.81 3.49
CA GLU A 7 12.02 20.07 4.30
C GLU A 7 12.62 18.78 4.90
N PHE A 8 11.77 17.81 5.29
CA PHE A 8 12.22 16.49 5.74
C PHE A 8 13.05 15.78 4.67
N PHE A 9 12.57 15.71 3.44
CA PHE A 9 13.28 15.08 2.33
C PHE A 9 14.52 15.89 1.91
N ALA A 10 14.43 17.22 1.88
CA ALA A 10 15.54 18.10 1.51
C ALA A 10 16.74 17.96 2.48
N LYS A 11 16.50 17.81 3.79
CA LYS A 11 17.55 17.56 4.79
C LYS A 11 18.31 16.25 4.54
N GLN A 12 17.65 15.28 3.94
CA GLN A 12 18.19 13.95 3.62
C GLN A 12 18.70 13.86 2.18
N GLN A 13 18.66 14.97 1.43
CA GLN A 13 19.08 15.05 0.03
C GLN A 13 18.31 14.10 -0.90
N ILE A 14 17.05 13.81 -0.57
CA ILE A 14 16.15 13.02 -1.43
C ILE A 14 15.56 13.97 -2.47
N LEU A 15 15.63 13.61 -3.74
CA LEU A 15 15.23 14.47 -4.87
C LEU A 15 13.71 14.47 -5.06
N GLU A 16 13.08 15.65 -5.12
CA GLU A 16 11.67 15.75 -5.52
C GLU A 16 11.53 15.47 -7.02
N VAL A 17 10.64 14.55 -7.38
CA VAL A 17 10.28 14.23 -8.77
C VAL A 17 8.79 14.46 -8.98
N ASP A 18 8.37 14.55 -10.24
CA ASP A 18 6.98 14.71 -10.62
C ASP A 18 6.63 13.74 -11.75
N CYS A 19 6.20 12.53 -11.38
CA CYS A 19 5.73 11.53 -12.34
C CYS A 19 4.32 11.87 -12.84
N PRO A 20 3.99 11.56 -14.12
CA PRO A 20 2.68 11.87 -14.71
C PRO A 20 1.53 11.20 -13.98
N ILE A 21 0.45 11.96 -13.74
CA ILE A 21 -0.81 11.45 -13.16
C ILE A 21 -1.58 10.55 -14.13
N LEU A 22 -1.58 10.91 -15.43
CA LEU A 22 -2.29 10.19 -16.48
C LEU A 22 -1.36 9.22 -17.21
N THR A 23 -1.53 7.93 -16.95
CA THR A 23 -0.66 6.87 -17.48
C THR A 23 -1.38 6.01 -18.52
N GLN A 24 -0.62 5.50 -19.49
CA GLN A 24 -1.15 4.55 -20.48
C GLN A 24 -1.27 3.14 -19.89
N GLY A 25 -0.24 2.72 -19.14
CA GLY A 25 -0.27 1.51 -18.34
C GLY A 25 -0.96 1.76 -17.00
N ALA A 26 -1.66 0.75 -16.52
CA ALA A 26 -2.37 0.81 -15.24
C ALA A 26 -1.49 0.28 -14.10
N SER A 27 -1.56 0.92 -12.93
CA SER A 27 -1.07 0.35 -11.66
C SER A 27 -2.03 -0.76 -11.22
N ILE A 28 -1.75 -1.99 -11.66
CA ILE A 28 -2.65 -3.13 -11.46
C ILE A 28 -2.53 -3.63 -10.01
N ASP A 29 -3.62 -3.45 -9.28
CA ASP A 29 -3.88 -4.11 -8.00
C ASP A 29 -5.26 -4.79 -8.08
N ALA A 30 -5.42 -5.92 -7.40
CA ALA A 30 -6.67 -6.68 -7.44
C ALA A 30 -7.83 -5.94 -6.74
N ASN A 31 -7.50 -5.18 -5.69
CA ASN A 31 -8.45 -4.54 -4.79
C ASN A 31 -8.67 -3.07 -5.13
N ILE A 32 -7.70 -2.39 -5.75
CA ILE A 32 -7.81 -0.97 -6.14
C ILE A 32 -8.37 -0.84 -7.56
N ASP A 33 -9.42 -0.05 -7.72
CA ASP A 33 -9.95 0.34 -9.03
C ASP A 33 -9.40 1.71 -9.45
N LEU A 34 -9.07 1.84 -10.74
CA LEU A 34 -8.51 3.07 -11.31
C LEU A 34 -9.60 3.87 -12.01
N ILE A 35 -9.49 5.21 -11.95
CA ILE A 35 -10.37 6.10 -12.70
C ILE A 35 -9.88 6.21 -14.15
N PRO A 36 -10.65 5.73 -15.15
CA PRO A 36 -10.27 5.86 -16.55
C PRO A 36 -10.56 7.29 -17.05
N ALA A 37 -9.60 7.86 -17.76
CA ALA A 37 -9.73 9.14 -18.46
C ALA A 37 -9.67 8.93 -19.96
N ARG A 38 -10.72 9.36 -20.68
CA ARG A 38 -10.76 9.27 -22.14
C ARG A 38 -10.16 10.54 -22.75
N TYR A 39 -9.05 10.39 -23.47
CA TYR A 39 -8.46 11.49 -24.25
C TYR A 39 -9.14 11.55 -25.63
N ALA A 40 -10.02 12.54 -25.80
CA ALA A 40 -10.89 12.68 -26.96
C ALA A 40 -11.67 11.38 -27.25
N ASN A 41 -11.59 10.84 -28.47
CA ASN A 41 -12.14 9.54 -28.85
C ASN A 41 -11.02 8.57 -29.30
N LEU A 42 -9.78 8.83 -28.89
CA LEU A 42 -8.59 8.14 -29.42
C LEU A 42 -8.06 7.08 -28.46
N GLU A 43 -7.92 7.41 -27.18
CA GLU A 43 -7.30 6.54 -26.20
C GLU A 43 -7.93 6.68 -24.81
N ILE A 44 -7.86 5.60 -24.04
CA ILE A 44 -8.15 5.58 -22.61
C ILE A 44 -6.81 5.57 -21.89
N ARG A 45 -6.66 6.47 -20.92
CA ARG A 45 -5.57 6.50 -19.95
C ARG A 45 -6.16 6.29 -18.56
N TYR A 46 -5.31 6.04 -17.58
CA TYR A 46 -5.72 5.84 -16.20
C TYR A 46 -5.11 6.92 -15.33
N MET A 47 -5.90 7.44 -14.40
CA MET A 47 -5.37 8.20 -13.28
C MET A 47 -4.67 7.20 -12.36
N HIS A 48 -3.40 7.43 -12.06
CA HIS A 48 -2.60 6.51 -11.24
C HIS A 48 -3.11 6.42 -9.78
N SER A 49 -3.08 5.22 -9.20
CA SER A 49 -3.40 5.01 -7.78
C SER A 49 -2.21 5.29 -6.84
N SER A 50 -1.02 5.41 -7.42
CA SER A 50 0.25 5.79 -6.82
C SER A 50 1.26 6.12 -7.95
N PRO A 51 2.23 7.03 -7.73
CA PRO A 51 3.32 7.31 -8.67
C PRO A 51 4.35 6.17 -8.81
N GLU A 52 4.21 5.07 -8.07
CA GLU A 52 5.16 3.95 -7.94
C GLU A 52 5.77 3.50 -9.27
N TYR A 53 4.95 3.28 -10.31
CA TYR A 53 5.47 2.79 -11.61
C TYR A 53 6.36 3.83 -12.28
N GLY A 54 5.98 5.11 -12.21
CA GLY A 54 6.78 6.21 -12.72
C GLY A 54 8.08 6.35 -11.96
N MET A 55 8.02 6.30 -10.63
CA MET A 55 9.18 6.44 -9.76
C MET A 55 10.16 5.28 -9.91
N LYS A 56 9.67 4.03 -9.96
CA LYS A 56 10.50 2.85 -10.21
C LYS A 56 11.17 2.89 -11.58
N ARG A 57 10.51 3.43 -12.61
CA ARG A 57 11.15 3.67 -13.91
C ARG A 57 12.29 4.68 -13.79
N LEU A 58 12.12 5.76 -13.03
CA LEU A 58 13.20 6.73 -12.79
C LEU A 58 14.40 6.09 -12.10
N LEU A 59 14.18 5.24 -11.09
CA LEU A 59 15.24 4.48 -10.43
C LEU A 59 15.98 3.55 -11.41
N ALA A 60 15.23 2.85 -12.26
CA ALA A 60 15.81 1.97 -13.29
C ALA A 60 16.60 2.73 -14.36
N GLU A 61 16.29 4.01 -14.61
CA GLU A 61 17.08 4.91 -15.46
C GLU A 61 18.26 5.56 -14.72
N GLY A 62 18.52 5.17 -13.47
CA GLY A 62 19.68 5.59 -12.68
C GLY A 62 19.48 6.86 -11.85
N MET A 63 18.24 7.27 -11.58
CA MET A 63 18.01 8.31 -10.57
C MET A 63 18.42 7.84 -9.17
N SER A 64 18.83 8.79 -8.34
CA SER A 64 19.16 8.57 -6.92
C SER A 64 17.90 8.35 -6.06
N ASP A 65 18.03 8.49 -4.75
CA ASP A 65 16.88 8.57 -3.84
C ASP A 65 15.92 9.69 -4.26
N ILE A 66 14.63 9.36 -4.36
CA ILE A 66 13.59 10.25 -4.90
C ILE A 66 12.34 10.22 -4.01
N TYR A 67 11.61 11.34 -3.99
CA TYR A 67 10.29 11.43 -3.40
C TYR A 67 9.32 12.18 -4.31
N GLN A 68 8.03 11.94 -4.15
CA GLN A 68 6.98 12.73 -4.75
C GLN A 68 5.84 12.97 -3.73
N LEU A 69 5.37 14.22 -3.69
CA LEU A 69 4.09 14.56 -3.08
C LEU A 69 3.08 14.69 -4.22
N SER A 70 2.17 13.72 -4.35
CA SER A 70 1.27 13.62 -5.51
C SER A 70 -0.18 13.49 -5.10
N HIS A 71 -1.07 14.05 -5.91
CA HIS A 71 -2.46 13.61 -5.92
C HIS A 71 -2.56 12.25 -6.61
N VAL A 72 -3.21 11.30 -5.95
CA VAL A 72 -3.45 9.95 -6.43
C VAL A 72 -4.94 9.64 -6.41
N PHE A 73 -5.36 8.68 -7.24
CA PHE A 73 -6.76 8.48 -7.59
C PHE A 73 -7.17 7.02 -7.43
N ARG A 74 -8.25 6.77 -6.71
CA ARG A 74 -8.83 5.44 -6.52
C ARG A 74 -10.33 5.50 -6.70
N ASP A 75 -10.85 4.72 -7.63
CA ASP A 75 -12.28 4.68 -7.94
C ASP A 75 -13.05 3.99 -6.80
N ALA A 76 -14.29 4.42 -6.59
CA ALA A 76 -15.21 3.92 -5.56
C ALA A 76 -14.72 3.97 -4.08
N GLU A 77 -13.59 4.62 -3.78
CA GLU A 77 -13.11 4.82 -2.41
C GLU A 77 -13.64 6.13 -1.79
N PHE A 78 -14.86 6.09 -1.26
CA PHE A 78 -15.48 7.25 -0.59
C PHE A 78 -16.07 6.88 0.78
N SER A 79 -15.55 7.49 1.86
CA SER A 79 -16.02 7.31 3.24
C SER A 79 -15.52 8.42 4.16
N CYS A 80 -15.72 8.28 5.47
CA CYS A 80 -15.11 9.20 6.45
C CYS A 80 -13.56 9.22 6.40
N LYS A 81 -12.91 8.17 5.90
CA LYS A 81 -11.45 8.01 5.87
C LYS A 81 -10.85 8.00 4.45
N HIS A 82 -11.70 8.11 3.42
CA HIS A 82 -11.32 7.92 2.02
C HIS A 82 -11.98 8.99 1.14
N ASN A 83 -11.19 9.58 0.25
CA ASN A 83 -11.66 10.49 -0.80
C ASN A 83 -11.07 9.97 -2.13
N PRO A 84 -11.84 9.94 -3.25
CA PRO A 84 -11.37 9.38 -4.52
C PRO A 84 -10.08 10.00 -5.07
N GLU A 85 -9.82 11.27 -4.73
CA GLU A 85 -8.53 11.94 -4.94
C GLU A 85 -7.94 12.34 -3.58
N PHE A 86 -6.69 11.99 -3.33
CA PHE A 86 -6.03 12.35 -2.07
C PHE A 86 -4.53 12.59 -2.26
N MET A 87 -3.91 13.31 -1.33
CA MET A 87 -2.48 13.58 -1.31
C MET A 87 -1.73 12.39 -0.71
N MET A 88 -0.72 11.93 -1.43
CA MET A 88 0.19 10.87 -1.01
C MET A 88 1.63 11.40 -0.99
N ALA A 89 2.40 11.00 0.02
CA ALA A 89 3.83 11.17 0.07
C ALA A 89 4.48 9.82 -0.18
N GLU A 90 5.20 9.68 -1.29
CA GLU A 90 5.85 8.43 -1.66
C GLU A 90 7.32 8.67 -1.94
N TRP A 91 8.19 7.78 -1.48
CA TRP A 91 9.63 7.91 -1.71
C TRP A 91 10.33 6.56 -1.75
N TYR A 92 11.51 6.58 -2.35
CA TYR A 92 12.36 5.40 -2.55
C TYR A 92 13.80 5.72 -2.15
N ARG A 93 14.45 4.74 -1.52
CA ARG A 93 15.83 4.82 -1.04
C ARG A 93 16.62 3.63 -1.58
N LEU A 94 17.76 3.89 -2.19
CA LEU A 94 18.63 2.88 -2.80
C LEU A 94 19.58 2.26 -1.77
N GLY A 95 19.69 0.93 -1.78
CA GLY A 95 20.65 0.16 -0.98
C GLY A 95 20.51 0.31 0.54
N VAL A 96 19.38 0.83 1.03
CA VAL A 96 19.06 0.87 2.46
C VAL A 96 18.42 -0.43 2.89
N SER A 97 18.53 -0.78 4.18
CA SER A 97 17.83 -1.94 4.70
C SER A 97 16.34 -1.67 4.90
N TYR A 98 15.56 -2.74 4.93
CA TYR A 98 14.13 -2.72 5.23
C TYR A 98 13.82 -2.05 6.57
N GLU A 99 14.63 -2.30 7.61
CA GLU A 99 14.48 -1.70 8.94
C GLU A 99 14.80 -0.20 8.92
N PHE A 100 15.75 0.22 8.09
CA PHE A 100 16.05 1.64 7.90
C PHE A 100 14.84 2.36 7.29
N MET A 101 14.21 1.78 6.27
CA MET A 101 13.02 2.36 5.65
C MET A 101 11.86 2.51 6.66
N ILE A 102 11.63 1.48 7.50
CA ILE A 102 10.64 1.55 8.58
C ILE A 102 10.95 2.71 9.55
N ALA A 103 12.21 2.86 9.96
CA ALA A 103 12.61 3.93 10.87
C ALA A 103 12.41 5.33 10.25
N GLU A 104 12.77 5.51 8.98
CA GLU A 104 12.60 6.76 8.24
C GLU A 104 11.11 7.11 8.07
N ALA A 105 10.26 6.11 7.76
CA ALA A 105 8.82 6.28 7.68
C ALA A 105 8.20 6.68 9.03
N LEU A 106 8.64 6.08 10.13
CA LEU A 106 8.22 6.48 11.48
C LEU A 106 8.62 7.91 11.80
N ASP A 107 9.83 8.34 11.40
CA ASP A 107 10.28 9.71 11.61
C ASP A 107 9.49 10.74 10.79
N PHE A 108 9.10 10.39 9.56
CA PHE A 108 8.17 11.20 8.76
C PHE A 108 6.81 11.32 9.44
N VAL A 109 6.25 10.22 9.97
CA VAL A 109 4.97 10.26 10.71
C VAL A 109 5.10 11.13 11.98
N ARG A 110 6.19 10.98 12.74
CA ARG A 110 6.47 11.75 13.96
C ARG A 110 6.66 13.23 13.72
N LEU A 111 7.09 13.64 12.53
CA LEU A 111 7.13 15.06 12.14
C LEU A 111 5.77 15.74 12.34
N PHE A 112 4.69 15.01 12.11
CA PHE A 112 3.32 15.53 12.16
C PHE A 112 2.57 15.17 13.43
N LEU A 113 2.84 14.01 14.03
CA LEU A 113 2.13 13.51 15.23
C LEU A 113 2.90 13.68 16.55
N GLY A 114 4.14 14.14 16.49
CA GLY A 114 5.03 14.23 17.66
C GLY A 114 5.75 12.91 17.95
N PRO A 115 6.52 12.85 19.05
CA PRO A 115 7.44 11.73 19.35
C PRO A 115 6.71 10.49 19.88
N LEU A 116 5.76 9.97 19.12
CA LEU A 116 5.02 8.77 19.48
C LEU A 116 5.97 7.56 19.53
N PRO A 117 5.93 6.76 20.60
CA PRO A 117 6.64 5.48 20.64
C PRO A 117 6.08 4.56 19.55
N ALA A 118 6.92 3.64 19.07
CA ALA A 118 6.53 2.64 18.08
C ALA A 118 6.87 1.23 18.57
N TYR A 119 6.17 0.23 18.04
CA TYR A 119 6.51 -1.18 18.16
C TYR A 119 6.30 -1.88 16.82
N THR A 120 6.98 -3.00 16.64
CA THR A 120 6.89 -3.83 15.44
C THR A 120 6.31 -5.18 15.83
N ILE A 121 5.43 -5.72 14.99
CA ILE A 121 4.86 -7.06 15.12
C ILE A 121 4.71 -7.65 13.71
N SER A 122 5.07 -8.92 13.52
CA SER A 122 4.85 -9.58 12.23
C SER A 122 3.36 -9.88 12.02
N TYR A 123 2.95 -10.05 10.76
CA TYR A 123 1.59 -10.42 10.38
C TYR A 123 1.12 -11.68 11.10
N ARG A 124 1.99 -12.70 11.17
CA ARG A 124 1.70 -13.95 11.86
C ARG A 124 1.53 -13.75 13.36
N GLU A 125 2.45 -13.02 14.00
CA GLU A 125 2.36 -12.72 15.44
C GLU A 125 1.09 -11.93 15.75
N ALA A 126 0.71 -10.96 14.91
CA ALA A 126 -0.51 -10.18 15.10
C ALA A 126 -1.77 -11.06 15.04
N LEU A 127 -1.83 -12.01 14.11
CA LEU A 127 -2.92 -13.00 14.08
C LEU A 127 -2.89 -13.96 15.27
N GLN A 128 -1.70 -14.38 15.72
CA GLN A 128 -1.59 -15.23 16.90
C GLN A 128 -2.03 -14.49 18.17
N GLU A 129 -1.61 -13.24 18.35
CA GLU A 129 -1.90 -12.43 19.54
C GLU A 129 -3.37 -11.98 19.59
N TYR A 130 -3.88 -11.39 18.50
CA TYR A 130 -5.20 -10.74 18.51
C TYR A 130 -6.33 -11.62 17.99
N ALA A 131 -6.01 -12.58 17.12
CA ALA A 131 -6.98 -13.51 16.56
C ALA A 131 -6.91 -14.93 17.17
N ASN A 132 -5.84 -15.27 17.91
CA ASN A 132 -5.56 -16.65 18.36
C ASN A 132 -5.57 -17.65 17.19
N LEU A 133 -4.92 -17.24 16.08
CA LEU A 133 -4.93 -17.96 14.81
C LEU A 133 -3.52 -18.05 14.24
N ASP A 134 -3.09 -19.25 13.85
CA ASP A 134 -1.88 -19.46 13.05
C ASP A 134 -2.27 -19.72 11.59
N TYR A 135 -2.21 -18.70 10.76
CA TYR A 135 -2.71 -18.77 9.39
C TYR A 135 -1.91 -19.72 8.50
N VAL A 136 -0.65 -20.03 8.82
CA VAL A 136 0.17 -20.98 8.06
C VAL A 136 -0.43 -22.38 8.14
N LYS A 137 -1.02 -22.74 9.29
CA LYS A 137 -1.64 -24.05 9.54
C LYS A 137 -3.12 -24.09 9.20
N ALA A 138 -3.79 -22.94 9.16
CA ALA A 138 -5.22 -22.86 8.89
C ALA A 138 -5.56 -23.12 7.42
N SER A 139 -6.52 -24.00 7.18
CA SER A 139 -7.15 -24.21 5.87
C SER A 139 -8.26 -23.18 5.63
N ILE A 140 -8.74 -23.05 4.38
CA ILE A 140 -9.88 -22.18 4.05
C ILE A 140 -11.12 -22.50 4.92
N PRO A 141 -11.53 -23.77 5.09
CA PRO A 141 -12.61 -24.14 6.01
C PRO A 141 -12.39 -23.66 7.45
N ASP A 142 -11.18 -23.79 7.98
CA ASP A 142 -10.87 -23.34 9.35
C ASP A 142 -11.05 -21.81 9.51
N LEU A 143 -10.66 -21.04 8.50
CA LEU A 143 -10.81 -19.58 8.49
C LEU A 143 -12.29 -19.15 8.41
N ILE A 144 -13.10 -19.88 7.64
CA ILE A 144 -14.54 -19.64 7.53
C ILE A 144 -15.22 -19.94 8.87
N GLU A 145 -14.92 -21.09 9.48
CA GLU A 145 -15.43 -21.47 10.79
C GLU A 145 -15.02 -20.44 11.86
N TYR A 146 -13.78 -19.98 11.83
CA TYR A 146 -13.27 -18.93 12.71
C TYR A 146 -14.09 -17.63 12.61
N LEU A 147 -14.38 -17.17 11.38
CA LEU A 147 -15.20 -15.97 11.14
C LEU A 147 -16.64 -16.16 11.63
N GLN A 148 -17.26 -17.30 11.31
CA GLN A 148 -18.62 -17.63 11.72
C GLN A 148 -18.78 -17.68 13.25
N ASN A 149 -17.82 -18.29 13.95
CA ASN A 149 -17.81 -18.36 15.42
C ASN A 149 -17.70 -16.98 16.09
N ARG A 150 -17.19 -15.97 15.39
CA ARG A 150 -17.14 -14.57 15.84
C ARG A 150 -18.34 -13.73 15.38
N GLY A 151 -19.30 -14.34 14.68
CA GLY A 151 -20.44 -13.63 14.11
C GLY A 151 -20.09 -12.72 12.94
N ILE A 152 -18.89 -12.86 12.38
CA ILE A 152 -18.48 -12.15 11.16
C ILE A 152 -18.92 -13.00 9.99
N GLN A 153 -19.95 -12.54 9.26
CA GLN A 153 -20.45 -13.25 8.09
C GLN A 153 -19.58 -12.92 6.89
N PRO A 154 -18.84 -13.90 6.34
CA PRO A 154 -18.12 -13.69 5.09
C PRO A 154 -19.13 -13.44 3.96
N TYR A 155 -18.79 -12.58 3.00
CA TYR A 155 -19.67 -12.35 1.84
C TYR A 155 -19.58 -13.52 0.86
N VAL A 156 -20.63 -13.70 0.04
CA VAL A 156 -20.89 -14.91 -0.74
C VAL A 156 -19.73 -15.36 -1.64
N GLN A 157 -18.90 -14.43 -2.11
CA GLN A 157 -17.85 -14.71 -3.09
C GLN A 157 -16.45 -14.92 -2.50
N ILE A 158 -16.26 -14.68 -1.20
CA ILE A 158 -14.94 -14.66 -0.56
C ILE A 158 -14.20 -16.00 -0.68
N GLU A 159 -14.92 -17.13 -0.69
CA GLU A 159 -14.30 -18.45 -0.84
C GLU A 159 -13.67 -18.64 -2.23
N LYS A 160 -14.25 -18.01 -3.27
CA LYS A 160 -13.71 -18.03 -4.63
C LYS A 160 -12.48 -17.15 -4.78
N GLU A 161 -12.41 -16.10 -3.98
CA GLU A 161 -11.24 -15.21 -3.90
C GLU A 161 -10.10 -15.84 -3.10
N GLY A 162 -10.42 -16.84 -2.29
CA GLY A 162 -9.46 -17.75 -1.69
C GLY A 162 -8.99 -17.30 -0.31
N LYS A 163 -7.85 -17.85 0.10
CA LYS A 163 -7.33 -17.71 1.47
C LYS A 163 -7.00 -16.26 1.83
N ASP A 164 -6.44 -15.48 0.90
CA ASP A 164 -6.05 -14.10 1.18
C ASP A 164 -7.25 -13.19 1.42
N ALA A 165 -8.37 -13.38 0.73
CA ALA A 165 -9.58 -12.60 0.99
C ALA A 165 -10.12 -12.83 2.41
N LEU A 166 -10.10 -14.09 2.87
CA LEU A 166 -10.43 -14.44 4.26
C LEU A 166 -9.46 -13.82 5.26
N LEU A 167 -8.16 -13.86 4.97
CA LEU A 167 -7.13 -13.26 5.82
C LEU A 167 -7.26 -11.75 5.90
N ASN A 168 -7.53 -11.06 4.79
CA ASN A 168 -7.80 -9.62 4.75
C ASN A 168 -9.04 -9.26 5.59
N LEU A 169 -10.11 -10.05 5.49
CA LEU A 169 -11.30 -9.84 6.32
C LEU A 169 -11.01 -10.03 7.82
N ILE A 170 -10.22 -11.06 8.18
CA ILE A 170 -9.80 -11.28 9.57
C ILE A 170 -8.91 -10.14 10.06
N LEU A 171 -7.96 -9.70 9.24
CA LEU A 171 -7.07 -8.59 9.55
C LEU A 171 -7.90 -7.33 9.85
N ALA A 172 -8.74 -6.91 8.90
CA ALA A 172 -9.55 -5.70 9.01
C ALA A 172 -10.55 -5.72 10.18
N MET A 173 -11.20 -6.86 10.43
CA MET A 173 -12.28 -6.94 11.42
C MET A 173 -11.81 -7.29 12.83
N VAL A 174 -10.66 -7.96 12.97
CA VAL A 174 -10.19 -8.50 14.26
C VAL A 174 -8.86 -7.89 14.69
N VAL A 175 -7.89 -7.79 13.78
CA VAL A 175 -6.52 -7.39 14.11
C VAL A 175 -6.36 -5.87 14.10
N GLU A 176 -6.68 -5.20 12.98
CA GLU A 176 -6.51 -3.75 12.82
C GLU A 176 -7.15 -2.92 13.94
N PRO A 177 -8.34 -3.26 14.48
CA PRO A 177 -8.91 -2.52 15.61
C PRO A 177 -8.08 -2.60 16.91
N GLN A 178 -7.14 -3.54 17.01
CA GLN A 178 -6.22 -3.68 18.13
C GLN A 178 -4.90 -2.92 17.92
N LEU A 179 -4.54 -2.64 16.67
CA LEU A 179 -3.26 -2.02 16.32
C LEU A 179 -3.28 -0.51 16.59
N GLY A 180 -2.11 0.02 16.94
CA GLY A 180 -1.89 1.45 16.83
C GLY A 180 -2.62 2.33 17.86
N LYS A 181 -3.13 1.79 18.98
CA LYS A 181 -3.97 2.54 19.94
C LYS A 181 -3.23 3.71 20.60
N ASP A 182 -2.18 3.41 21.36
CA ASP A 182 -1.39 4.40 22.11
C ASP A 182 0.00 4.64 21.52
N LYS A 183 0.44 3.77 20.61
CA LYS A 183 1.77 3.75 19.99
C LYS A 183 1.59 3.50 18.49
N LEU A 184 2.55 3.95 17.68
CA LEU A 184 2.64 3.54 16.28
C LEU A 184 2.87 2.02 16.23
N CYS A 185 2.07 1.30 15.43
CA CYS A 185 2.26 -0.12 15.18
C CYS A 185 2.83 -0.30 13.77
N VAL A 186 3.98 -0.94 13.65
CA VAL A 186 4.51 -1.39 12.37
C VAL A 186 4.16 -2.87 12.21
N LEU A 187 3.23 -3.18 11.31
CA LEU A 187 2.88 -4.57 10.96
C LEU A 187 3.81 -5.00 9.82
N THR A 188 4.60 -6.05 10.00
CA THR A 188 5.62 -6.50 9.01
C THR A 188 5.36 -7.92 8.51
N ASP A 189 6.17 -8.37 7.55
CA ASP A 189 6.29 -9.79 7.17
C ASP A 189 4.95 -10.41 6.74
N TYR A 190 4.26 -9.72 5.82
CA TYR A 190 3.00 -10.18 5.25
C TYR A 190 3.17 -11.55 4.57
N PRO A 191 2.10 -12.35 4.41
CA PRO A 191 2.16 -13.57 3.63
C PRO A 191 2.71 -13.28 2.23
N ALA A 192 3.56 -14.15 1.68
CA ALA A 192 4.13 -13.94 0.33
C ALA A 192 3.06 -13.79 -0.77
N THR A 193 1.88 -14.35 -0.58
CA THR A 193 0.73 -14.19 -1.49
C THR A 193 0.13 -12.77 -1.47
N GLN A 194 0.42 -11.99 -0.42
CA GLN A 194 0.05 -10.59 -0.24
C GLN A 194 1.25 -9.66 -0.42
N ALA A 195 2.29 -10.11 -1.11
CA ALA A 195 3.52 -9.35 -1.29
C ALA A 195 3.35 -8.06 -2.10
N ALA A 196 2.28 -7.95 -2.90
CA ALA A 196 2.14 -6.89 -3.90
C ALA A 196 3.43 -6.81 -4.75
N LEU A 197 4.19 -5.73 -4.61
CA LEU A 197 5.42 -5.45 -5.34
C LEU A 197 6.68 -5.62 -4.49
N ALA A 198 6.57 -6.26 -3.33
CA ALA A 198 7.68 -6.55 -2.42
C ALA A 198 8.45 -7.83 -2.78
N GLN A 199 9.72 -7.88 -2.40
CA GLN A 199 10.51 -9.11 -2.37
C GLN A 199 9.94 -10.12 -1.37
N THR A 200 10.22 -11.39 -1.60
CA THR A 200 9.82 -12.48 -0.70
C THR A 200 11.03 -13.28 -0.25
N LYS A 201 10.96 -13.76 1.00
CA LYS A 201 12.00 -14.62 1.59
C LYS A 201 11.37 -15.71 2.44
N TRP A 202 12.11 -16.78 2.63
CA TRP A 202 11.74 -17.83 3.60
C TRP A 202 12.15 -17.39 4.99
N GLN A 203 11.22 -17.46 5.93
CA GLN A 203 11.44 -17.24 7.35
C GLN A 203 10.82 -18.41 8.11
N ASN A 204 11.66 -19.22 8.76
CA ASN A 204 11.22 -20.45 9.43
C ASN A 204 10.44 -21.41 8.49
N ASP A 205 9.16 -21.65 8.77
CA ASP A 205 8.25 -22.56 8.05
C ASP A 205 7.32 -21.84 7.05
N GLU A 206 7.51 -20.55 6.81
CA GLU A 206 6.68 -19.76 5.89
C GLU A 206 7.49 -18.90 4.92
N GLN A 207 6.87 -18.55 3.80
CA GLN A 207 7.40 -17.56 2.89
C GLN A 207 6.66 -16.23 3.16
N ILE A 208 7.42 -15.20 3.49
CA ILE A 208 6.91 -13.86 3.80
C ILE A 208 7.34 -12.86 2.73
N ALA A 209 6.61 -11.75 2.67
CA ALA A 209 6.95 -10.56 1.92
C ALA A 209 7.60 -9.53 2.83
N GLU A 210 8.68 -8.89 2.38
CA GLU A 210 9.28 -7.75 3.06
C GLU A 210 8.43 -6.49 2.79
N ARG A 211 7.21 -6.52 3.34
CA ARG A 211 6.17 -5.48 3.28
C ARG A 211 5.82 -5.09 4.71
N PHE A 212 5.71 -3.78 4.96
CA PHE A 212 5.22 -3.25 6.21
C PHE A 212 4.08 -2.25 6.01
N GLU A 213 3.21 -2.17 7.00
CA GLU A 213 2.23 -1.10 7.13
C GLU A 213 2.35 -0.43 8.50
N ILE A 214 2.05 0.88 8.56
CA ILE A 214 2.07 1.64 9.82
C ILE A 214 0.65 2.01 10.20
N TYR A 215 0.23 1.60 11.39
CA TYR A 215 -1.09 1.88 11.95
C TYR A 215 -1.01 2.81 13.16
N TYR A 216 -1.97 3.74 13.25
CA TYR A 216 -2.20 4.55 14.45
C TYR A 216 -3.65 5.02 14.53
N ALA A 217 -4.24 4.98 15.73
CA ALA A 217 -5.58 5.44 16.04
C ALA A 217 -6.65 4.95 15.04
N GLY A 218 -6.57 3.68 14.64
CA GLY A 218 -7.52 3.04 13.71
C GLY A 218 -7.38 3.50 12.25
N LEU A 219 -6.24 4.07 11.86
CA LEU A 219 -5.88 4.39 10.48
C LEU A 219 -4.60 3.67 10.09
N GLU A 220 -4.62 3.07 8.90
CA GLU A 220 -3.42 2.73 8.15
C GLU A 220 -2.85 4.03 7.54
N LEU A 221 -1.60 4.34 7.88
CA LEU A 221 -0.91 5.58 7.50
C LEU A 221 0.11 5.37 6.39
N ALA A 222 0.73 4.21 6.35
CA ALA A 222 1.81 3.90 5.43
C ALA A 222 1.73 2.46 4.96
N ASN A 223 2.17 2.22 3.73
CA ASN A 223 2.45 0.90 3.19
C ASN A 223 3.78 0.98 2.43
N GLY A 224 4.73 0.09 2.75
CA GLY A 224 6.09 0.13 2.22
C GLY A 224 6.70 -1.25 2.07
N TYR A 225 7.73 -1.32 1.23
CA TYR A 225 8.29 -2.57 0.72
C TYR A 225 9.82 -2.51 0.64
N HIS A 226 10.45 -3.68 0.75
CA HIS A 226 11.68 -3.96 0.02
C HIS A 226 11.29 -4.37 -1.40
N GLU A 227 11.68 -3.56 -2.40
CA GLU A 227 11.10 -3.60 -3.74
C GLU A 227 11.53 -4.81 -4.58
N LEU A 228 10.58 -5.43 -5.28
CA LEU A 228 10.83 -6.53 -6.21
C LEU A 228 11.56 -6.03 -7.48
N GLY A 229 12.81 -6.47 -7.66
CA GLY A 229 13.57 -6.22 -8.89
C GLY A 229 13.41 -7.27 -10.00
N ASP A 230 12.86 -8.46 -9.71
CA ASP A 230 12.70 -9.52 -10.71
C ASP A 230 11.51 -9.25 -11.63
N VAL A 231 11.79 -8.93 -12.90
CA VAL A 231 10.75 -8.58 -13.88
C VAL A 231 9.84 -9.77 -14.23
N GLY A 232 10.37 -11.00 -14.21
CA GLY A 232 9.61 -12.19 -14.55
C GLY A 232 8.51 -12.45 -13.51
N GLU A 233 8.91 -12.44 -12.24
CA GLU A 233 7.98 -12.52 -11.11
C GLU A 233 7.06 -11.30 -11.06
N GLN A 234 7.57 -10.10 -11.35
CA GLN A 234 6.76 -8.88 -11.42
C GLN A 234 5.63 -9.02 -12.44
N ARG A 235 5.92 -9.47 -13.68
CA ARG A 235 4.89 -9.70 -14.71
C ARG A 235 3.88 -10.75 -14.25
N LYS A 236 4.36 -11.86 -13.69
CA LYS A 236 3.50 -12.95 -13.22
C LYS A 236 2.48 -12.43 -12.18
N ARG A 237 2.91 -11.65 -11.19
CA ARG A 237 2.02 -11.05 -10.18
C ARG A 237 1.00 -10.09 -10.77
N LEU A 238 1.38 -9.28 -11.76
CA LEU A 238 0.43 -8.39 -12.47
C LEU A 238 -0.64 -9.18 -13.24
N MET A 239 -0.25 -10.30 -13.84
CA MET A 239 -1.20 -11.21 -14.51
C MET A 239 -2.14 -11.89 -13.52
N GLU A 240 -1.61 -12.37 -12.39
CA GLU A 240 -2.40 -12.97 -11.30
C GLU A 240 -3.37 -11.95 -10.71
N ALA A 241 -2.94 -10.70 -10.47
CA ALA A 241 -3.81 -9.63 -10.02
C ALA A 241 -4.97 -9.39 -11.00
N ASN A 242 -4.71 -9.36 -12.31
CA ASN A 242 -5.76 -9.27 -13.33
C ASN A 242 -6.71 -10.47 -13.35
N GLN A 243 -6.22 -11.69 -13.08
CA GLN A 243 -7.07 -12.87 -12.96
C GLN A 243 -7.99 -12.77 -11.74
N ILE A 244 -7.49 -12.23 -10.62
CA ILE A 244 -8.31 -11.94 -9.44
C ILE A 244 -9.33 -10.86 -9.78
N ARG A 245 -8.95 -9.78 -10.48
CA ARG A 245 -9.91 -8.76 -10.93
C ARG A 245 -11.05 -9.36 -11.76
N ASP A 246 -10.73 -10.22 -12.72
CA ASP A 246 -11.72 -10.90 -13.56
C ASP A 246 -12.64 -11.83 -12.74
N SER A 247 -12.10 -12.57 -11.77
CA SER A 247 -12.89 -13.44 -10.89
C SER A 247 -13.84 -12.66 -9.97
N LEU A 248 -13.48 -11.41 -9.63
CA LEU A 248 -14.31 -10.43 -8.92
C LEU A 248 -15.32 -9.70 -9.81
N GLY A 249 -15.36 -9.99 -11.12
CA GLY A 249 -16.21 -9.28 -12.08
C GLY A 249 -15.74 -7.85 -12.39
N LYS A 250 -14.50 -7.49 -12.04
CA LYS A 250 -13.85 -6.23 -12.40
C LYS A 250 -13.19 -6.34 -13.77
N ASN A 251 -13.02 -5.20 -14.45
CA ASN A 251 -12.28 -5.18 -15.71
C ASN A 251 -10.79 -5.46 -15.46
N GLN A 252 -10.21 -6.29 -16.33
CA GLN A 252 -8.75 -6.39 -16.44
C GLN A 252 -8.16 -5.06 -16.91
N LEU A 253 -6.99 -4.75 -16.39
CA LEU A 253 -6.25 -3.53 -16.66
C LEU A 253 -5.04 -3.81 -17.56
N PRO A 254 -4.66 -2.90 -18.46
CA PRO A 254 -3.51 -3.10 -19.32
C PRO A 254 -2.21 -3.08 -18.51
N ILE A 255 -1.38 -4.10 -18.70
CA ILE A 255 -0.04 -4.16 -18.11
C ILE A 255 0.79 -3.00 -18.68
N ASP A 256 1.49 -2.29 -17.80
CA ASP A 256 2.44 -1.25 -18.20
C ASP A 256 3.73 -1.89 -18.73
N GLU A 257 3.78 -2.09 -20.03
CA GLU A 257 4.96 -2.63 -20.71
C GLU A 257 6.18 -1.69 -20.58
N ALA A 258 5.99 -0.37 -20.49
CA ALA A 258 7.10 0.56 -20.31
C ALA A 258 7.70 0.47 -18.91
N PHE A 259 6.89 0.20 -17.89
CA PHE A 259 7.35 -0.13 -16.55
C PHE A 259 8.20 -1.41 -16.55
N LEU A 260 7.68 -2.51 -17.11
CA LEU A 260 8.42 -3.76 -17.16
C LEU A 260 9.73 -3.64 -17.97
N GLU A 261 9.72 -2.95 -19.11
CA GLU A 261 10.94 -2.71 -19.89
C GLU A 261 11.97 -1.85 -19.15
N ALA A 262 11.54 -0.87 -18.35
CA ALA A 262 12.45 -0.11 -17.52
C ALA A 262 13.12 -1.01 -16.47
N LEU A 263 12.34 -1.81 -15.73
CA LEU A 263 12.89 -2.74 -14.73
C LEU A 263 13.92 -3.72 -15.33
N LYS A 264 13.72 -4.16 -16.59
CA LYS A 264 14.66 -5.06 -17.30
C LYS A 264 16.02 -4.45 -17.54
N LYS A 265 16.13 -3.12 -17.62
CA LYS A 265 17.42 -2.43 -17.81
C LYS A 265 18.33 -2.58 -16.59
N GLY A 266 17.75 -2.89 -15.44
CA GLY A 266 18.42 -3.03 -14.16
C GLY A 266 17.72 -2.18 -13.12
N PHE A 267 16.83 -2.79 -12.34
CA PHE A 267 16.26 -2.14 -11.17
C PHE A 267 17.24 -2.28 -9.99
N PRO A 268 17.66 -1.17 -9.36
CA PRO A 268 18.57 -1.22 -8.21
C PRO A 268 17.87 -1.82 -6.99
N ASP A 269 18.66 -2.36 -6.06
CA ASP A 269 18.15 -2.72 -4.74
C ASP A 269 17.62 -1.46 -4.04
N ALA A 270 16.35 -1.47 -3.67
CA ALA A 270 15.67 -0.30 -3.13
C ALA A 270 14.57 -0.70 -2.15
N CYS A 271 14.31 0.17 -1.19
CA CYS A 271 13.08 0.14 -0.41
C CYS A 271 12.23 1.36 -0.80
N GLY A 272 10.91 1.22 -0.72
CA GLY A 272 9.95 2.29 -0.95
C GLY A 272 8.84 2.32 0.09
N VAL A 273 8.20 3.46 0.26
CA VAL A 273 7.03 3.60 1.13
C VAL A 273 6.13 4.73 0.65
N ALA A 274 4.83 4.49 0.73
CA ALA A 274 3.77 5.44 0.46
C ALA A 274 3.01 5.77 1.75
N ILE A 275 2.84 7.07 2.04
CA ILE A 275 2.09 7.58 3.18
C ILE A 275 0.87 8.35 2.69
N GLY A 276 -0.31 7.98 3.22
CA GLY A 276 -1.55 8.73 3.02
C GLY A 276 -1.47 10.06 3.76
N PHE A 277 -1.02 11.12 3.08
CA PHE A 277 -0.73 12.41 3.71
C PHE A 277 -1.99 13.03 4.33
N ASP A 278 -3.14 12.92 3.68
CA ASP A 278 -4.40 13.45 4.21
C ASP A 278 -4.84 12.72 5.48
N ARG A 279 -4.69 11.39 5.57
CA ARG A 279 -4.97 10.63 6.80
C ARG A 279 -4.03 11.06 7.94
N LEU A 280 -2.77 11.32 7.62
CA LEU A 280 -1.81 11.86 8.59
C LEU A 280 -2.24 13.26 9.07
N MET A 281 -2.77 14.11 8.18
CA MET A 281 -3.31 15.42 8.54
C MET A 281 -4.58 15.30 9.38
N MET A 282 -5.44 14.31 9.12
CA MET A 282 -6.62 14.05 9.96
C MET A 282 -6.21 13.86 11.42
N LEU A 283 -5.23 12.99 11.67
CA LEU A 283 -4.74 12.72 13.02
C LEU A 283 -4.11 13.95 13.66
N ARG A 284 -3.25 14.66 12.91
CA ARG A 284 -2.60 15.88 13.39
C ARG A 284 -3.61 16.94 13.84
N HIS A 285 -4.73 17.06 13.11
CA HIS A 285 -5.78 18.04 13.37
C HIS A 285 -6.92 17.51 14.23
N GLN A 286 -6.85 16.25 14.69
CA GLN A 286 -7.94 15.58 15.41
C GLN A 286 -9.26 15.60 14.63
N ALA A 287 -9.17 15.54 13.31
CA ALA A 287 -10.30 15.55 12.40
C ALA A 287 -11.01 14.20 12.42
N SER A 288 -12.34 14.23 12.39
CA SER A 288 -13.14 13.00 12.36
C SER A 288 -13.35 12.46 10.94
N THR A 289 -13.21 13.34 9.93
CA THR A 289 -13.38 12.99 8.52
C THR A 289 -12.26 13.56 7.66
N ILE A 290 -11.91 12.86 6.57
CA ILE A 290 -10.89 13.31 5.61
C ILE A 290 -11.28 14.62 4.92
N ALA A 291 -12.59 14.89 4.81
CA ALA A 291 -13.11 16.11 4.22
C ALA A 291 -12.76 17.38 5.03
N GLU A 292 -12.46 17.25 6.33
CA GLU A 292 -12.05 18.38 7.18
C GLU A 292 -10.62 18.86 6.90
N VAL A 293 -9.81 18.07 6.20
CA VAL A 293 -8.40 18.38 5.90
C VAL A 293 -8.12 18.56 4.41
N ILE A 294 -9.10 18.30 3.55
CA ILE A 294 -9.06 18.56 2.11
C ILE A 294 -9.83 19.85 1.81
N PRO A 295 -9.26 20.84 1.11
CA PRO A 295 -9.92 22.13 0.85
C PRO A 295 -11.30 22.01 0.19
N PHE A 296 -11.44 21.12 -0.79
CA PHE A 296 -12.69 20.78 -1.47
C PHE A 296 -12.76 19.26 -1.64
N ALA A 297 -13.41 18.57 -0.71
CA ALA A 297 -13.60 17.12 -0.78
C ALA A 297 -14.58 16.73 -1.89
N TRP A 298 -14.65 15.45 -2.26
CA TRP A 298 -15.44 14.94 -3.38
C TRP A 298 -16.89 15.43 -3.43
N ALA A 299 -17.57 15.55 -2.29
CA ALA A 299 -18.95 16.03 -2.21
C ALA A 299 -19.12 17.54 -2.48
N THR A 300 -18.02 18.29 -2.49
CA THR A 300 -17.97 19.77 -2.54
C THR A 300 -17.01 20.31 -3.60
N ALA A 301 -16.36 19.43 -4.36
CA ALA A 301 -15.38 19.76 -5.40
C ALA A 301 -16.04 20.25 -6.69
#